data_AF-A0AAN9AHH8-F1
#
_entry.id   AF-A0AAN9AHH8-F1
#
_cell.length_a   1.000
_cell.length_b   1.000
_cell.length_c   1.000
_cell.angle_alpha   90.00
_cell.angle_beta   90.00
_cell.angle_gamma   90.00
#
_symmetry.space_group_name_H-M   'P 1'
#
loop_
_entity.id
_entity.type
_entity.pdbx_description
1 polymer ?
#
loop_
_entity_poly.entity_id
_entity_poly.type
_entity_poly.pdbx_seq_one_letter_code
_entity_poly.pdbx_strand_id
1 'polypeptide(L)'
;MSPTPVPDQLISIKNQSSDDAKDLVPLTNFTNNASTINTGDPKKVTTHSAGPALPSWVLEEREAARIAHRRRILQERAVRIHQPRATSISVDVSALSHQVEERCRKEEEERRKDVEYSRLALTQDRAGLLLQHQENKDRENKRQQLVRFWREEQQPDRRREYDLNCHEHITSTLYKLSFDGEDLGMPERLKQQKRETKAWLEQQQEEKRQHSLREKEKNRMEELKQMNIVEKARELAKADEECRKALELAHFQYNKLL
;
A
#
# COMPACT_ATOMS: atom_id res chain seq x y z
N MET A 1 42.40 -12.48 -21.12
CA MET A 1 42.40 -11.03 -20.84
C MET A 1 41.85 -10.82 -19.45
N SER A 2 42.74 -10.69 -18.47
CA SER A 2 42.42 -10.55 -17.05
C SER A 2 42.42 -9.07 -16.65
N PRO A 3 41.41 -8.57 -15.92
CA PRO A 3 41.41 -7.19 -15.46
C PRO A 3 42.31 -7.05 -14.22
N THR A 4 43.23 -6.10 -14.27
CA THR A 4 44.10 -5.68 -13.16
C THR A 4 43.31 -4.93 -12.10
N PRO A 5 43.56 -5.15 -10.79
CA PRO A 5 42.90 -4.41 -9.72
C PRO A 5 43.63 -3.09 -9.43
N VAL A 6 42.87 -2.01 -9.26
CA VAL A 6 43.36 -0.70 -8.81
C VAL A 6 43.38 -0.70 -7.28
N PRO A 7 44.45 -0.21 -6.62
CA PRO A 7 44.54 -0.25 -5.16
C PRO A 7 43.71 0.86 -4.50
N ASP A 8 42.85 0.45 -3.56
CA ASP A 8 42.16 1.33 -2.61
C ASP A 8 43.20 1.94 -1.64
N GLN A 9 43.43 3.25 -1.76
CA GLN A 9 44.10 4.02 -0.72
C GLN A 9 43.05 4.59 0.25
N LEU A 10 42.92 3.91 1.39
CA LEU A 10 42.21 4.38 2.58
C LEU A 10 42.84 5.70 3.07
N ILE A 11 42.17 6.82 2.80
CA ILE A 11 42.49 8.11 3.41
C ILE A 11 41.94 8.10 4.83
N SER A 12 42.82 7.82 5.79
CA SER A 12 42.56 7.95 7.22
C SER A 12 42.40 9.43 7.60
N ILE A 13 41.17 9.92 7.67
CA ILE A 13 40.87 11.26 8.21
C ILE A 13 40.91 11.17 9.74
N LYS A 14 42.01 11.62 10.33
CA LYS A 14 42.09 11.87 11.77
C LYS A 14 41.16 13.04 12.11
N ASN A 15 40.22 12.78 13.02
CA ASN A 15 39.42 13.80 13.68
C ASN A 15 40.37 14.72 14.47
N GLN A 16 40.51 15.96 14.03
CA GLN A 16 40.99 17.04 14.88
C GLN A 16 39.79 17.82 15.39
N SER A 17 39.77 17.88 16.72
CA SER A 17 38.82 18.56 17.58
C SER A 17 38.68 20.03 17.21
N SER A 18 37.45 20.49 17.42
CA SER A 18 37.01 21.87 17.66
C SER A 18 38.12 22.84 18.08
N ASP A 19 38.17 24.00 17.44
CA ASP A 19 38.29 25.30 18.14
C ASP A 19 38.16 26.54 17.22
N ASP A 20 37.90 26.38 15.93
CA ASP A 20 37.74 27.53 15.01
C ASP A 20 36.26 27.84 14.74
N ALA A 21 35.53 28.25 15.78
CA ALA A 21 34.14 28.72 15.67
C ALA A 21 34.00 30.15 16.22
N LYS A 22 34.87 31.06 15.77
CA LYS A 22 34.74 32.51 15.96
C LYS A 22 35.35 33.18 14.76
N ASP A 23 34.56 33.35 13.70
CA ASP A 23 34.72 34.37 12.65
C ASP A 23 33.66 34.14 11.55
N LEU A 24 32.39 34.14 11.96
CA LEU A 24 31.28 34.31 11.03
C LEU A 24 30.85 35.77 11.11
N VAL A 25 31.37 36.57 10.20
CA VAL A 25 30.88 37.94 9.95
C VAL A 25 29.46 37.81 9.38
N PRO A 26 28.45 38.49 9.94
CA PRO A 26 27.10 38.42 9.41
C PRO A 26 27.07 39.09 8.03
N LEU A 27 26.52 38.38 7.04
CA LEU A 27 26.09 38.92 5.76
C LEU A 27 25.03 40.00 6.02
N THR A 28 25.47 41.24 6.19
CA THR A 28 24.59 42.39 6.22
C THR A 28 24.20 42.78 4.81
N ASN A 29 22.92 43.12 4.71
CA ASN A 29 22.17 43.39 3.50
C ASN A 29 22.90 44.29 2.50
N PHE A 30 23.05 43.78 1.27
CA PHE A 30 23.32 44.58 0.08
C PHE A 30 22.13 45.51 -0.18
N THR A 31 22.10 46.66 0.48
CA THR A 31 21.20 47.76 0.09
C THR A 31 21.85 48.55 -1.02
N ASN A 32 21.17 48.57 -2.15
CA ASN A 32 21.46 49.31 -3.37
C ASN A 32 21.95 50.74 -3.09
N ASN A 33 23.23 51.02 -3.36
CA ASN A 33 23.69 52.37 -3.61
C ASN A 33 23.27 52.77 -5.01
N ALA A 34 22.00 53.20 -5.14
CA ALA A 34 21.56 53.98 -6.28
C ALA A 34 22.41 55.26 -6.32
N SER A 35 23.21 55.41 -7.38
CA SER A 35 23.87 56.66 -7.69
C SER A 35 22.81 57.74 -7.86
N THR A 36 22.72 58.66 -6.91
CA THR A 36 21.94 59.87 -7.06
C THR A 36 22.57 60.67 -8.19
N ILE A 37 21.95 60.58 -9.37
CA ILE A 37 22.17 61.50 -10.47
C ILE A 37 21.87 62.88 -9.88
N ASN A 38 22.90 63.72 -9.79
CA ASN A 38 22.77 65.09 -9.34
C ASN A 38 22.06 65.87 -10.45
N THR A 39 20.73 65.73 -10.51
CA THR A 39 19.85 66.55 -11.36
C THR A 39 19.98 67.99 -10.90
N GLY A 40 20.52 68.80 -11.81
CA GLY A 40 20.94 70.17 -11.57
C GLY A 40 19.88 71.02 -10.87
N ASP A 41 20.40 71.87 -10.00
CA ASP A 41 19.70 73.00 -9.42
C ASP A 41 18.88 73.77 -10.48
N PRO A 42 17.60 74.07 -10.22
CA PRO A 42 16.82 74.95 -11.08
C PRO A 42 17.40 76.36 -10.99
N LYS A 43 18.06 76.79 -12.08
CA LYS A 43 18.26 78.17 -12.52
C LYS A 43 18.09 79.22 -11.41
N LYS A 44 19.13 79.43 -10.61
CA LYS A 44 19.36 80.77 -10.05
C LYS A 44 19.62 81.69 -11.23
N VAL A 45 18.59 82.41 -11.66
CA VAL A 45 18.75 83.60 -12.49
C VAL A 45 19.50 84.59 -11.63
N THR A 46 20.83 84.51 -11.65
CA THR A 46 21.70 85.61 -11.25
C THR A 46 21.38 86.75 -12.19
N THR A 47 20.48 87.64 -11.75
CA THR A 47 20.44 88.99 -12.25
C THR A 47 21.86 89.52 -12.07
N HIS A 48 22.61 89.65 -13.16
CA HIS A 48 23.85 90.41 -13.15
C HIS A 48 23.45 91.84 -12.82
N SER A 49 23.46 92.22 -11.54
CA SER A 49 23.61 93.62 -11.19
C SER A 49 24.89 94.05 -11.89
N ALA A 50 24.80 95.08 -12.72
CA ALA A 50 25.96 95.70 -13.33
C ALA A 50 26.80 96.27 -12.18
N GLY A 51 27.69 95.45 -11.62
CA GLY A 51 28.74 95.92 -10.75
C GLY A 51 29.51 97.03 -11.47
N PRO A 52 30.10 97.98 -10.72
CA PRO A 52 30.83 99.08 -11.32
C PRO A 52 31.82 98.53 -12.35
N ALA A 53 31.78 99.06 -13.58
CA ALA A 53 32.68 98.66 -14.64
C ALA A 53 34.10 98.67 -14.07
N LEU A 54 34.78 97.51 -14.14
CA LEU A 54 36.15 97.42 -13.67
C LEU A 54 36.96 98.55 -14.33
N PRO A 55 37.80 99.27 -13.58
CA PRO A 55 38.64 100.33 -14.14
C PRO A 55 39.38 99.84 -15.40
N SER A 56 39.53 100.71 -16.40
CA SER A 56 40.07 100.33 -17.72
C SER A 56 41.40 99.58 -17.64
N TRP A 57 42.26 99.93 -16.68
CA TRP A 57 43.55 99.29 -16.45
C TRP A 57 43.44 97.83 -15.95
N VAL A 58 42.38 97.47 -15.21
CA VAL A 58 42.11 96.08 -14.79
C VAL A 58 41.60 95.25 -15.96
N LEU A 59 40.80 95.85 -16.85
CA LEU A 59 40.36 95.22 -18.08
C LEU A 59 41.55 95.00 -19.03
N GLU A 60 42.44 96.00 -19.12
CA GLU A 60 43.66 95.97 -19.93
C GLU A 60 44.68 94.96 -19.38
N GLU A 61 44.81 94.81 -18.07
CA GLU A 61 45.67 93.80 -17.43
C GLU A 61 45.13 92.38 -17.64
N ARG A 62 43.80 92.20 -17.54
CA ARG A 62 43.15 90.91 -17.83
C ARG A 62 43.22 90.55 -19.31
N GLU A 63 43.13 91.55 -20.19
CA GLU A 63 43.29 91.40 -21.62
C GLU A 63 44.75 91.08 -21.97
N ALA A 64 45.71 91.78 -21.37
CA ALA A 64 47.14 91.50 -21.48
C ALA A 64 47.49 90.08 -20.99
N ALA A 65 46.94 89.63 -19.86
CA ALA A 65 47.11 88.27 -19.35
C ALA A 65 46.52 87.22 -20.30
N ARG A 66 45.35 87.49 -20.89
CA ARG A 66 44.72 86.61 -21.89
C ARG A 66 45.54 86.53 -23.18
N ILE A 67 46.07 87.67 -23.64
CA ILE A 67 46.96 87.76 -24.79
C ILE A 67 48.27 87.01 -24.50
N ALA A 68 48.86 87.17 -23.33
CA ALA A 68 50.08 86.48 -22.91
C ALA A 68 49.88 84.96 -22.83
N HIS A 69 48.77 84.50 -22.23
CA HIS A 69 48.40 83.09 -22.19
C HIS A 69 48.20 82.50 -23.59
N ARG A 70 47.51 83.24 -24.48
CA ARG A 70 47.33 82.83 -25.88
C ARG A 70 48.66 82.77 -26.62
N ARG A 71 49.55 83.75 -26.43
CA ARG A 71 50.90 83.74 -27.01
C ARG A 71 51.70 82.53 -26.52
N ARG A 72 51.62 82.19 -25.23
CA ARG A 72 52.28 81.01 -24.64
C ARG A 72 51.79 79.70 -25.28
N ILE A 73 50.47 79.50 -25.38
CA ILE A 73 49.90 78.31 -26.05
C ILE A 73 50.32 78.24 -27.51
N LEU A 74 50.33 79.38 -28.22
CA LEU A 74 50.73 79.44 -29.62
C LEU A 74 52.22 79.15 -29.81
N GLN A 75 53.09 79.58 -28.89
CA GLN A 75 54.51 79.23 -28.88
C GLN A 75 54.71 77.74 -28.63
N GLU A 76 54.05 77.16 -27.62
CA GLU A 76 54.07 75.71 -27.33
C GLU A 76 53.51 74.87 -28.50
N ARG A 77 52.53 75.40 -29.23
CA ARG A 77 52.00 74.78 -30.45
C ARG A 77 52.97 74.90 -31.63
N ALA A 78 53.59 76.07 -31.82
CA ALA A 78 54.54 76.30 -32.91
C ALA A 78 55.74 75.36 -32.80
N VAL A 79 56.27 75.16 -31.59
CA VAL A 79 57.35 74.19 -31.33
C VAL A 79 56.94 72.77 -31.77
N ARG A 80 55.70 72.35 -31.47
CA ARG A 80 55.18 71.04 -31.88
C ARG A 80 55.00 70.91 -33.40
N ILE A 81 54.48 71.95 -34.06
CA ILE A 81 54.23 71.94 -35.51
C ILE A 81 55.54 71.98 -36.30
N HIS A 82 56.55 72.70 -35.82
CA HIS A 82 57.81 72.91 -36.54
C HIS A 82 58.79 71.73 -36.43
N GLN A 83 58.50 70.75 -35.57
CA GLN A 83 59.27 69.51 -35.46
C GLN A 83 58.58 68.40 -36.29
N PRO A 84 59.11 68.02 -37.48
CA PRO A 84 58.46 67.04 -38.38
C PRO A 84 58.30 65.64 -37.77
N ARG A 85 59.14 65.28 -36.78
CA ARG A 85 59.05 64.01 -36.05
C ARG A 85 57.93 64.02 -35.01
N ALA A 86 57.71 65.16 -34.34
CA ALA A 86 56.63 65.31 -33.36
C ALA A 86 55.25 65.37 -34.03
N THR A 87 55.17 65.84 -35.27
CA THR A 87 53.91 65.89 -36.03
C THR A 87 53.57 64.57 -36.74
N SER A 88 54.56 63.80 -37.20
CA SER A 88 54.30 62.52 -37.88
C SER A 88 54.00 61.37 -36.92
N ILE A 89 54.70 61.29 -35.78
CA ILE A 89 54.51 60.23 -34.78
C ILE A 89 54.69 60.85 -33.37
N SER A 90 53.60 61.30 -32.77
CA SER A 90 53.58 61.68 -31.35
C SER A 90 52.99 60.54 -30.53
N VAL A 91 53.79 59.98 -29.62
CA VAL A 91 53.34 58.99 -28.64
C VAL A 91 53.73 59.52 -27.27
N ASP A 92 52.74 59.68 -26.39
CA ASP A 92 52.98 60.00 -24.99
C ASP A 92 53.41 58.73 -24.26
N VAL A 93 54.73 58.53 -24.16
CA VAL A 93 55.31 57.33 -23.56
C VAL A 93 54.97 57.23 -22.07
N SER A 94 54.85 58.37 -21.37
CA SER A 94 54.49 58.40 -19.94
C SER A 94 53.03 58.06 -19.67
N ALA A 95 52.12 58.52 -20.54
CA ALA A 95 50.71 58.15 -20.45
C ALA A 95 50.53 56.66 -20.77
N LEU A 96 51.26 56.16 -21.77
CA LEU A 96 51.20 54.75 -22.15
C LEU A 96 51.79 53.84 -21.07
N SER A 97 52.91 54.22 -20.43
CA SER A 97 53.46 53.45 -19.31
C SER A 97 52.49 53.39 -18.13
N HIS A 98 51.84 54.50 -17.79
CA HIS A 98 50.82 54.52 -16.74
C HIS A 98 49.60 53.64 -17.10
N GLN A 99 49.16 53.63 -18.37
CA GLN A 99 48.08 52.75 -18.81
C GLN A 99 48.45 51.26 -18.72
N VAL A 100 49.71 50.91 -19.06
CA VAL A 100 50.21 49.54 -18.92
C VAL A 100 50.25 49.14 -17.45
N GLU A 101 50.76 50.00 -16.56
CA GLU A 101 50.79 49.76 -15.11
C GLU A 101 49.38 49.57 -14.52
N GLU A 102 48.42 50.43 -14.90
CA GLU A 102 47.02 50.27 -14.47
C GLU A 102 46.41 48.96 -14.97
N ARG A 103 46.69 48.57 -16.21
CA ARG A 103 46.21 47.29 -16.78
C ARG A 103 46.80 46.11 -16.04
N CYS A 104 48.11 46.11 -15.78
CA CYS A 104 48.78 45.07 -15.00
C CYS A 104 48.21 44.98 -13.58
N ARG A 105 47.96 46.11 -12.92
CA ARG A 105 47.36 46.12 -11.58
C ARG A 105 45.97 45.51 -11.57
N LYS A 106 45.12 45.88 -12.54
CA LYS A 106 43.77 45.31 -12.69
C LYS A 106 43.80 43.80 -12.95
N GLU A 107 44.68 43.35 -13.83
CA GLU A 107 44.84 41.93 -14.15
C GLU A 107 45.32 41.12 -12.93
N GLU A 108 46.22 41.68 -12.11
CA GLU A 108 46.60 41.06 -10.84
C GLU A 108 45.45 40.99 -9.83
N GLU A 109 44.65 42.05 -9.72
CA GLU A 109 43.48 42.08 -8.84
C GLU A 109 42.42 41.05 -9.27
N GLU A 110 42.15 40.95 -10.58
CA GLU A 110 41.25 39.93 -11.15
C GLU A 110 41.78 38.52 -10.91
N ARG A 111 43.08 38.27 -11.20
CA ARG A 111 43.70 36.97 -10.93
C ARG A 111 43.63 36.59 -9.45
N ARG A 112 43.81 37.55 -8.53
CA ARG A 112 43.65 37.30 -7.09
C ARG A 112 42.21 36.91 -6.75
N LYS A 113 41.22 37.63 -7.29
CA LYS A 113 39.80 37.31 -7.10
C LYS A 113 39.46 35.92 -7.64
N ASP A 114 39.94 35.57 -8.83
CA ASP A 114 39.68 34.27 -9.45
C ASP A 114 40.23 33.12 -8.61
N VAL A 115 41.43 33.29 -8.04
CA VAL A 115 42.02 32.30 -7.13
C VAL A 115 41.17 32.15 -5.87
N GLU A 116 40.70 33.25 -5.28
CA GLU A 116 39.84 33.19 -4.09
C GLU A 116 38.47 32.56 -4.39
N TYR A 117 37.84 32.90 -5.51
CA TYR A 117 36.60 32.25 -5.95
C TYR A 117 36.78 30.77 -6.23
N SER A 118 37.89 30.38 -6.85
CA SER A 118 38.22 28.97 -7.09
C SER A 118 38.38 28.22 -5.77
N ARG A 119 39.04 28.82 -4.77
CA ARG A 119 39.15 28.24 -3.43
C ARG A 119 37.80 28.09 -2.75
N LEU A 120 36.95 29.12 -2.83
CA LEU A 120 35.60 29.10 -2.27
C LEU A 120 34.71 28.05 -2.93
N ALA A 121 34.79 27.89 -4.25
CA ALA A 121 34.06 26.85 -4.96
C ALA A 121 34.44 25.45 -4.44
N LEU A 122 35.75 25.18 -4.28
CA LEU A 122 36.23 23.89 -3.76
C LEU A 122 35.75 23.61 -2.32
N THR A 123 35.70 24.63 -1.45
CA THR A 123 35.20 24.45 -0.08
C THR A 123 33.70 24.22 -0.05
N GLN A 124 32.94 24.93 -0.90
CA GLN A 124 31.50 24.73 -1.05
C GLN A 124 31.17 23.35 -1.62
N ASP A 125 31.87 22.90 -2.65
CA ASP A 125 31.71 21.56 -3.23
C ASP A 125 31.96 20.47 -2.18
N ARG A 126 33.05 20.62 -1.40
CA ARG A 126 33.36 19.71 -0.29
C ARG A 126 32.26 19.69 0.77
N ALA A 127 31.71 20.85 1.13
CA ALA A 127 30.61 20.95 2.08
C ALA A 127 29.34 20.27 1.53
N GLY A 128 29.04 20.45 0.25
CA GLY A 128 27.94 19.79 -0.45
C GLY A 128 28.05 18.26 -0.42
N LEU A 129 29.24 17.73 -0.71
CA LEU A 129 29.49 16.28 -0.66
C LEU A 129 29.30 15.70 0.74
N LEU A 130 29.77 16.39 1.78
CA LEU A 130 29.59 15.96 3.17
C LEU A 130 28.10 15.93 3.56
N LEU A 131 27.35 16.96 3.18
CA LEU A 131 25.91 17.04 3.47
C LEU A 131 25.14 15.93 2.74
N GLN A 132 25.45 15.70 1.47
CA GLN A 132 24.83 14.63 0.69
C GLN A 132 25.13 13.25 1.29
N HIS A 133 26.36 13.02 1.76
CA HIS A 133 26.72 11.77 2.42
C HIS A 133 25.92 11.55 3.72
N GLN A 134 25.77 12.60 4.55
CA GLN A 134 24.96 12.55 5.76
C GLN A 134 23.49 12.25 5.43
N GLU A 135 22.91 12.95 4.46
CA GLU A 135 21.52 12.73 4.06
C GLU A 135 21.28 11.29 3.56
N ASN A 136 22.21 10.77 2.76
CA ASN A 136 22.13 9.38 2.28
C ASN A 136 22.18 8.38 3.43
N LYS A 137 23.06 8.60 4.40
CA LYS A 137 23.17 7.76 5.60
C LYS A 137 21.90 7.81 6.43
N ASP A 138 21.32 9.00 6.62
CA ASP A 138 20.06 9.17 7.34
C ASP A 138 18.89 8.50 6.63
N ARG A 139 18.85 8.61 5.30
CA ARG A 139 17.85 7.92 4.46
C ARG A 139 17.95 6.41 4.61
N GLU A 140 19.15 5.86 4.60
CA GLU A 140 19.40 4.45 4.80
C GLU A 140 19.04 3.98 6.22
N ASN A 141 19.39 4.76 7.24
CA ASN A 141 19.01 4.48 8.63
C ASN A 141 17.48 4.43 8.79
N LYS A 142 16.75 5.41 8.23
CA LYS A 142 15.29 5.41 8.24
C LYS A 142 14.70 4.20 7.52
N ARG A 143 15.28 3.82 6.37
CA ARG A 143 14.87 2.62 5.62
C ARG A 143 15.06 1.36 6.46
N GLN A 144 16.20 1.21 7.13
CA GLN A 144 16.47 0.07 8.00
C GLN A 144 15.52 0.02 9.20
N GLN A 145 15.22 1.17 9.80
CA GLN A 145 14.23 1.27 10.88
C GLN A 145 12.83 0.84 10.42
N LEU A 146 12.40 1.27 9.23
CA LEU A 146 11.12 0.84 8.65
C LEU A 146 11.09 -0.67 8.41
N VAL A 147 12.14 -1.22 7.79
CA VAL A 147 12.24 -2.67 7.54
C VAL A 147 12.21 -3.45 8.85
N ARG A 148 12.92 -2.97 9.87
CA ARG A 148 12.90 -3.55 11.21
C ARG A 148 11.50 -3.51 11.82
N PHE A 149 10.83 -2.36 11.75
CA PHE A 149 9.46 -2.20 12.24
C PHE A 149 8.47 -3.12 11.52
N TRP A 150 8.54 -3.22 10.19
CA TRP A 150 7.69 -4.15 9.44
C TRP A 150 7.93 -5.61 9.84
N ARG A 151 9.19 -5.98 10.08
CA ARG A 151 9.56 -7.32 10.52
C ARG A 151 9.14 -7.61 11.97
N GLU A 152 9.18 -6.64 12.86
CA GLU A 152 8.86 -6.86 14.27
C GLU A 152 7.35 -6.78 14.52
N GLU A 153 6.69 -5.76 13.97
CA GLU A 153 5.30 -5.43 14.33
C GLU A 153 4.27 -5.78 13.26
N GLN A 154 4.63 -5.80 11.98
CA GLN A 154 3.66 -6.05 10.89
C GLN A 154 3.68 -7.48 10.36
N GLN A 155 4.11 -8.43 11.19
CA GLN A 155 4.07 -9.85 10.82
C GLN A 155 2.63 -10.31 10.60
N PRO A 156 2.37 -11.19 9.61
CA PRO A 156 1.05 -11.78 9.39
C PRO A 156 0.47 -12.39 10.68
N ASP A 157 1.33 -13.06 11.44
CA ASP A 157 0.99 -13.77 12.68
C ASP A 157 0.49 -12.85 13.81
N ARG A 158 0.87 -11.57 13.78
CA ARG A 158 0.46 -10.56 14.76
C ARG A 158 -0.83 -9.83 14.38
N ARG A 159 -1.43 -10.16 13.23
CA ARG A 159 -2.70 -9.54 12.80
C ARG A 159 -3.85 -10.06 13.65
N ARG A 160 -4.82 -9.19 13.91
CA ARG A 160 -6.02 -9.54 14.68
C ARG A 160 -6.87 -10.62 14.01
N GLU A 161 -6.84 -10.70 12.68
CA GLU A 161 -7.57 -11.71 11.90
C GLU A 161 -6.70 -12.91 11.48
N TYR A 162 -5.50 -13.06 12.05
CA TYR A 162 -4.58 -14.14 11.66
C TYR A 162 -5.22 -15.52 11.87
N ASP A 163 -5.91 -15.70 12.99
CA ASP A 163 -6.65 -16.92 13.34
C ASP A 163 -7.80 -17.23 12.37
N LEU A 164 -8.52 -16.21 11.91
CA LEU A 164 -9.62 -16.32 10.95
C LEU A 164 -9.13 -16.66 9.54
N ASN A 165 -7.94 -16.19 9.16
CA ASN A 165 -7.40 -16.34 7.81
C ASN A 165 -6.45 -17.54 7.66
N CYS A 166 -6.05 -18.16 8.77
CA CYS A 166 -5.23 -19.35 8.77
C CYS A 166 -6.05 -20.57 8.33
N HIS A 167 -5.80 -21.05 7.10
CA HIS A 167 -6.51 -22.19 6.54
C HIS A 167 -6.24 -23.52 7.28
N GLU A 168 -5.13 -23.61 8.04
CA GLU A 168 -4.82 -24.81 8.84
C GLU A 168 -5.76 -24.96 10.04
N HIS A 169 -6.28 -23.86 10.62
CA HIS A 169 -7.09 -23.89 11.83
C HIS A 169 -8.58 -24.22 11.61
N ILE A 170 -9.06 -24.25 10.36
CA ILE A 170 -10.48 -24.51 10.02
C ILE A 170 -10.87 -25.98 10.27
N THR A 171 -9.91 -26.87 10.55
CA THR A 171 -10.14 -28.32 10.62
C THR A 171 -10.57 -28.85 11.98
N SER A 172 -10.40 -28.07 13.07
CA SER A 172 -10.41 -28.65 14.42
C SER A 172 -11.67 -28.38 15.27
N THR A 173 -12.54 -27.46 14.91
CA THR A 173 -13.64 -27.01 15.80
C THR A 173 -14.98 -26.93 15.11
N LEU A 174 -15.24 -27.77 14.09
CA LEU A 174 -16.61 -28.26 13.94
C LEU A 174 -16.87 -29.17 15.13
N TYR A 175 -17.34 -28.56 16.21
CA TYR A 175 -18.05 -29.20 17.30
C TYR A 175 -18.95 -30.28 16.69
N LYS A 176 -18.50 -31.54 16.81
CA LYS A 176 -19.37 -32.70 16.67
C LYS A 176 -20.37 -32.59 17.80
N LEU A 177 -21.41 -31.79 17.57
CA LEU A 177 -22.56 -31.68 18.42
C LEU A 177 -23.21 -33.05 18.37
N SER A 178 -22.88 -33.90 19.34
CA SER A 178 -23.59 -35.14 19.58
C SER A 178 -25.03 -34.75 19.90
N PHE A 179 -25.92 -34.94 18.93
CA PHE A 179 -27.33 -34.67 19.09
C PHE A 179 -27.96 -35.95 19.65
N ASP A 180 -28.65 -35.88 20.79
CA ASP A 180 -29.30 -37.06 21.40
C ASP A 180 -30.36 -37.73 20.49
N GLY A 181 -30.71 -37.08 19.37
CA GLY A 181 -31.58 -37.63 18.33
C GLY A 181 -30.89 -38.54 17.31
N GLU A 182 -29.55 -38.55 17.22
CA GLU A 182 -28.83 -39.48 16.35
C GLU A 182 -28.68 -40.83 17.04
N ASP A 183 -29.69 -41.69 16.87
CA ASP A 183 -29.66 -43.04 17.41
C ASP A 183 -28.66 -43.93 16.66
N LEU A 184 -27.45 -44.04 17.22
CA LEU A 184 -26.38 -44.93 16.76
C LEU A 184 -26.79 -46.42 16.83
N GLY A 185 -27.81 -46.76 17.64
CA GLY A 185 -28.36 -48.10 17.80
C GLY A 185 -29.49 -48.45 16.81
N MET A 186 -29.82 -47.58 15.86
CA MET A 186 -30.87 -47.81 14.86
C MET A 186 -30.79 -49.19 14.18
N PRO A 187 -29.63 -49.68 13.69
CA PRO A 187 -29.57 -50.97 13.00
C PRO A 187 -29.90 -52.15 13.93
N GLU A 188 -29.52 -52.08 15.21
CA GLU A 188 -29.81 -53.13 16.18
C GLU A 188 -31.29 -53.15 16.55
N ARG A 189 -31.88 -51.98 16.80
CA ARG A 189 -33.33 -51.86 17.05
C ARG A 189 -34.14 -52.37 15.87
N LEU A 190 -33.77 -52.03 14.65
CA LEU A 190 -34.47 -52.48 13.44
C LEU A 190 -34.38 -54.01 13.27
N LYS A 191 -33.23 -54.59 13.61
CA LYS A 191 -33.03 -56.05 13.62
C LYS A 191 -33.91 -56.74 14.67
N GLN A 192 -34.05 -56.14 15.84
CA GLN A 192 -34.92 -56.65 16.90
C GLN A 192 -36.40 -56.57 16.49
N GLN A 193 -36.86 -55.42 15.99
CA GLN A 193 -38.23 -55.26 15.50
C GLN A 193 -38.57 -56.26 14.39
N LYS A 194 -37.64 -56.53 13.46
CA LYS A 194 -37.82 -57.56 12.43
C LYS A 194 -37.96 -58.97 12.99
N ARG A 195 -37.26 -59.29 14.09
CA ARG A 195 -37.38 -60.61 14.75
C ARG A 195 -38.71 -60.75 15.46
N GLU A 196 -39.14 -59.73 16.19
CA GLU A 196 -40.41 -59.71 16.90
C GLU A 196 -41.59 -59.82 15.94
N THR A 197 -41.60 -58.99 14.88
CA THR A 197 -42.63 -59.05 13.84
C THR A 197 -42.70 -60.41 13.14
N LYS A 198 -41.55 -61.01 12.84
CA LYS A 198 -41.50 -62.36 12.25
C LYS A 198 -42.07 -63.42 13.21
N ALA A 199 -41.68 -63.40 14.48
CA ALA A 199 -42.17 -64.36 15.47
C ALA A 199 -43.68 -64.26 15.67
N TRP A 200 -44.23 -63.03 15.73
CA TRP A 200 -45.67 -62.82 15.82
C TRP A 200 -46.43 -63.33 14.60
N LEU A 201 -45.90 -63.09 13.40
CA LEU A 201 -46.53 -63.60 12.17
C LEU A 201 -46.51 -65.13 12.10
N GLU A 202 -45.42 -65.76 12.51
CA GLU A 202 -45.32 -67.22 12.58
C GLU A 202 -46.33 -67.80 13.56
N GLN A 203 -46.46 -67.19 14.74
CA GLN A 203 -47.47 -67.60 15.73
C GLN A 203 -48.89 -67.46 15.20
N GLN A 204 -49.24 -66.32 14.58
CA GLN A 204 -50.57 -66.11 14.00
C GLN A 204 -50.87 -67.12 12.88
N GLN A 205 -49.89 -67.45 12.05
CA GLN A 205 -50.07 -68.46 11.01
C GLN A 205 -50.29 -69.85 11.58
N GLU A 206 -49.56 -70.22 12.63
CA GLU A 206 -49.75 -71.50 13.32
C GLU A 206 -51.13 -71.58 13.97
N GLU A 207 -51.52 -70.56 14.74
CA GLU A 207 -52.83 -70.47 15.37
C GLU A 207 -53.95 -70.59 14.35
N LYS A 208 -53.83 -69.89 13.20
CA LYS A 208 -54.81 -69.99 12.10
C LYS A 208 -54.84 -71.38 11.48
N ARG A 209 -53.69 -72.04 11.31
CA ARG A 209 -53.62 -73.42 10.78
C ARG A 209 -54.27 -74.41 11.75
N GLN A 210 -53.96 -74.30 13.04
CA GLN A 210 -54.57 -75.13 14.09
C GLN A 210 -56.08 -74.92 14.18
N HIS A 211 -56.55 -73.66 14.11
CA HIS A 211 -57.97 -73.34 14.09
C HIS A 211 -58.68 -73.98 12.89
N SER A 212 -58.10 -73.84 11.69
CA SER A 212 -58.67 -74.44 10.47
C SER A 212 -58.74 -75.97 10.54
N LEU A 213 -57.74 -76.63 11.14
CA LEU A 213 -57.76 -78.07 11.36
C LEU A 213 -58.88 -78.47 12.33
N ARG A 214 -59.00 -77.78 13.47
CA ARG A 214 -60.08 -78.01 14.45
C ARG A 214 -61.47 -77.80 13.85
N GLU A 215 -61.64 -76.77 13.02
CA GLU A 215 -62.89 -76.53 12.29
C GLU A 215 -63.21 -77.66 11.33
N LYS A 216 -62.23 -78.15 10.56
CA LYS A 216 -62.42 -79.28 9.65
C LYS A 216 -62.78 -80.57 10.39
N GLU A 217 -62.12 -80.84 11.51
CA GLU A 217 -62.43 -82.00 12.36
C GLU A 217 -63.84 -81.88 12.95
N LYS A 218 -64.21 -80.71 13.46
CA LYS A 218 -65.57 -80.43 13.95
C LYS A 218 -66.61 -80.66 12.85
N ASN A 219 -66.40 -80.09 11.66
CA ASN A 219 -67.31 -80.27 10.52
C ASN A 219 -67.43 -81.74 10.12
N ARG A 220 -66.31 -82.48 10.07
CA ARG A 220 -66.32 -83.93 9.78
C ARG A 220 -67.13 -84.70 10.82
N MET A 221 -67.01 -84.36 12.10
CA MET A 221 -67.79 -85.00 13.17
C MET A 221 -69.28 -84.64 13.09
N GLU A 222 -69.61 -83.41 12.70
CA GLU A 222 -70.99 -82.98 12.46
C GLU A 222 -71.62 -83.70 11.26
N GLU A 223 -70.88 -83.84 10.15
CA GLU A 223 -71.32 -84.63 8.98
C GLU A 223 -71.60 -86.08 9.34
N LEU A 224 -70.67 -86.74 10.06
CA LEU A 224 -70.87 -88.10 10.55
C LEU A 224 -72.09 -88.21 11.47
N LYS A 225 -72.30 -87.24 12.36
CA LYS A 225 -73.48 -87.19 13.23
C LYS A 225 -74.76 -87.04 12.41
N GLN A 226 -74.79 -86.19 11.40
CA GLN A 226 -75.94 -86.01 10.52
C GLN A 226 -76.27 -87.29 9.75
N MET A 227 -75.26 -87.97 9.20
CA MET A 227 -75.44 -89.26 8.53
C MET A 227 -76.07 -90.31 9.46
N ASN A 228 -75.56 -90.44 10.69
CA ASN A 228 -76.12 -91.35 11.69
C ASN A 228 -77.57 -91.00 12.06
N ILE A 229 -77.92 -89.70 12.16
CA ILE A 229 -79.30 -89.28 12.44
C ILE A 229 -80.22 -89.67 11.28
N VAL A 230 -79.79 -89.44 10.03
CA VAL A 230 -80.56 -89.81 8.84
C VAL A 230 -80.74 -91.32 8.74
N GLU A 231 -79.71 -92.10 9.04
CA GLU A 231 -79.79 -93.57 9.08
C GLU A 231 -80.80 -94.05 10.11
N LYS A 232 -80.71 -93.58 11.36
CA LYS A 232 -81.68 -93.90 12.41
C LYS A 232 -83.10 -93.47 12.05
N ALA A 233 -83.27 -92.32 11.41
CA ALA A 233 -84.58 -91.87 10.94
C ALA A 233 -85.16 -92.82 9.87
N ARG A 234 -84.33 -93.35 8.97
CA ARG A 234 -84.75 -94.37 7.99
C ARG A 234 -85.11 -95.70 8.65
N GLU A 235 -84.33 -96.14 9.64
CA GLU A 235 -84.62 -97.36 10.41
C GLU A 235 -85.94 -97.24 11.16
N LEU A 236 -86.17 -96.12 11.86
CA LEU A 236 -87.44 -95.84 12.54
C LEU A 236 -88.62 -95.80 11.56
N ALA A 237 -88.45 -95.16 10.40
CA ALA A 237 -89.50 -95.12 9.37
C ALA A 237 -89.85 -96.52 8.83
N LYS A 238 -88.85 -97.40 8.61
CA LYS A 238 -89.08 -98.79 8.22
C LYS A 238 -89.79 -99.59 9.31
N ALA A 239 -89.38 -99.43 10.57
CA ALA A 239 -90.02 -100.09 11.71
C ALA A 239 -91.48 -99.63 11.88
N ASP A 240 -91.76 -98.34 11.68
CA ASP A 240 -93.12 -97.78 11.69
C ASP A 240 -93.98 -98.36 10.56
N GLU A 241 -93.44 -98.47 9.34
CA GLU A 241 -94.12 -99.11 8.20
C GLU A 241 -94.41 -100.59 8.46
N GLU A 242 -93.45 -101.34 9.02
CA GLU A 242 -93.63 -102.74 9.38
C GLU A 242 -94.68 -102.91 10.48
N CYS A 243 -94.69 -102.05 11.51
CA CYS A 243 -95.73 -102.04 12.54
C CYS A 243 -97.11 -101.72 11.95
N ARG A 244 -97.21 -100.76 11.02
CA ARG A 244 -98.48 -100.46 10.32
C ARG A 244 -98.96 -101.67 9.52
N LYS A 245 -98.09 -102.31 8.75
CA LYS A 245 -98.42 -103.54 7.99
C LYS A 245 -98.85 -104.68 8.92
N ALA A 246 -98.17 -104.88 10.05
CA ALA A 246 -98.52 -105.90 11.04
C ALA A 246 -99.87 -105.61 11.70
N LEU A 247 -100.17 -104.35 12.03
CA LEU A 247 -101.48 -103.92 12.52
C LEU A 247 -102.58 -104.13 11.48
N GLU A 248 -102.34 -103.77 10.22
CA GLU A 248 -103.28 -104.00 9.11
C GLU A 248 -103.56 -105.50 8.90
N LEU A 249 -102.52 -106.34 8.92
CA LEU A 249 -102.66 -107.80 8.82
C LEU A 249 -103.39 -108.40 10.03
N ALA A 250 -103.08 -107.97 11.25
CA ALA A 250 -103.77 -108.41 12.46
C ALA A 250 -105.25 -107.99 12.45
N HIS A 251 -105.53 -106.76 12.02
CA HIS A 251 -106.90 -106.27 11.84
C HIS A 251 -107.65 -107.05 10.76
N PHE A 252 -107.01 -107.37 9.63
CA PHE A 252 -107.56 -108.24 8.59
C PHE A 252 -107.86 -109.65 9.11
N GLN A 253 -106.94 -110.25 9.87
CA GLN A 253 -107.14 -111.57 10.49
C GLN A 253 -108.29 -111.56 11.49
N TYR A 254 -108.37 -110.54 12.35
CA TYR A 254 -109.47 -110.36 13.29
C TYR A 254 -110.82 -110.24 12.57
N ASN A 255 -110.91 -109.42 11.52
CA ASN A 255 -112.11 -109.27 10.71
C ASN A 255 -112.50 -110.52 9.93
N LYS A 256 -111.59 -111.47 9.72
CA LYS A 256 -111.87 -112.78 9.09
C LYS A 256 -112.41 -113.82 10.08
N LEU A 257 -112.13 -113.65 11.39
CA LEU A 257 -112.58 -114.55 12.45
C LEU A 257 -113.96 -114.16 13.03
N LEU A 258 -114.42 -112.94 12.75
CA LEU A 258 -115.78 -112.44 12.96
C LEU A 258 -116.70 -112.82 11.80
#